data_AF-A0A962DCM9-F1
#
_entry.id   AF-A0A962DCM9-F1
#
_cell.length_a   1.000
_cell.length_b   1.000
_cell.length_c   1.000
_cell.angle_alpha   90.00
_cell.angle_beta   90.00
_cell.angle_gamma   90.00
#
_symmetry.space_group_name_H-M   'P 1'
#
loop_
_entity.id
_entity.type
_entity.pdbx_description
1 polymer ?
#
loop_
_entity_poly.entity_id
_entity_poly.type
_entity_poly.pdbx_seq_one_letter_code
_entity_poly.pdbx_strand_id
1 'polypeptide(L)'
;MPTLESGMRERIAKFLPHALETAILSYHEFAEEQATAPDTEETLKKDDKAKTFKAHHDACKVALAHIQLLIDLAKWADLPDPEIEDEVSRNLLAGLIQSAEKELDRGRAGNGD
;
A
#
# COMPACT_ATOMS: atom_id res chain seq x y z
N MET A 1 -16.45 -18.47 25.40
CA MET A 1 -15.26 -17.60 25.53
C MET A 1 -14.70 -17.46 24.12
N PRO A 2 -14.75 -16.27 23.50
CA PRO A 2 -14.01 -16.06 22.25
C PRO A 2 -12.54 -16.41 22.51
N THR A 3 -11.92 -17.17 21.62
CA THR A 3 -10.48 -17.46 21.72
C THR A 3 -9.70 -16.18 21.43
N LEU A 4 -8.49 -16.08 21.98
CA LEU A 4 -7.60 -14.94 21.73
C LEU A 4 -7.41 -14.68 20.22
N GLU A 5 -7.41 -15.75 19.42
CA GLU A 5 -7.33 -15.71 17.97
C GLU A 5 -8.53 -15.03 17.30
N SER A 6 -9.77 -15.36 17.70
CA SER A 6 -10.96 -14.70 17.15
C SER A 6 -10.94 -13.19 17.42
N GLY A 7 -10.62 -12.79 18.65
CA GLY A 7 -10.55 -11.37 19.01
C GLY A 7 -9.41 -10.61 18.31
N MET A 8 -8.36 -11.31 17.89
CA MET A 8 -7.27 -10.73 17.09
C MET A 8 -7.68 -10.57 15.62
N ARG A 9 -8.32 -11.57 15.02
CA ARG A 9 -8.85 -11.49 13.64
C ARG A 9 -9.86 -10.34 13.50
N GLU A 10 -10.75 -10.17 14.47
CA GLU A 10 -11.69 -9.04 14.51
C GLU A 10 -11.00 -7.66 14.53
N ARG A 11 -9.88 -7.54 15.25
CA ARG A 11 -9.11 -6.28 15.31
C ARG A 11 -8.41 -6.01 13.99
N ILE A 12 -7.88 -7.05 13.36
CA ILE A 12 -7.22 -6.95 12.05
C ILE A 12 -8.25 -6.56 10.99
N ALA A 13 -9.44 -7.18 10.99
CA ALA A 13 -10.54 -6.82 10.08
C ALA A 13 -10.96 -5.35 10.20
N LYS A 14 -10.98 -4.80 11.41
CA LYS A 14 -11.28 -3.37 11.64
C LYS A 14 -10.14 -2.42 11.25
N PHE A 15 -8.91 -2.90 11.31
CA PHE A 15 -7.71 -2.10 11.04
C PHE A 15 -7.34 -2.04 9.56
N LEU A 16 -7.42 -3.18 8.87
CA LEU A 16 -6.92 -3.35 7.50
C LEU A 16 -7.50 -2.39 6.47
N PRO A 17 -8.82 -2.09 6.44
CA PRO A 17 -9.38 -1.24 5.40
C PRO A 17 -8.72 0.14 5.35
N HIS A 18 -8.62 0.80 6.50
CA HIS A 18 -7.99 2.13 6.59
C HIS A 18 -6.48 2.08 6.35
N ALA A 19 -5.80 1.03 6.82
CA ALA A 19 -4.37 0.86 6.62
C ALA A 19 -4.03 0.64 5.14
N LEU A 20 -4.82 -0.19 4.42
CA LEU A 20 -4.64 -0.44 2.98
C LEU A 20 -4.92 0.82 2.17
N GLU A 21 -6.03 1.53 2.45
CA GLU A 21 -6.35 2.80 1.80
C GLU A 21 -5.21 3.81 1.93
N THR A 22 -4.70 3.99 3.16
CA THR A 22 -3.60 4.91 3.44
C THR A 22 -2.33 4.51 2.69
N ALA A 23 -1.97 3.22 2.69
CA ALA A 23 -0.76 2.75 2.03
C ALA A 23 -0.83 2.89 0.50
N ILE A 24 -1.98 2.61 -0.11
CA ILE A 24 -2.22 2.82 -1.54
C ILE A 24 -2.13 4.31 -1.88
N LEU A 25 -2.79 5.18 -1.11
CA LEU A 25 -2.75 6.62 -1.32
C LEU A 25 -1.32 7.16 -1.24
N SER A 26 -0.56 6.78 -0.20
CA SER A 26 0.83 7.21 -0.08
C SER A 26 1.69 6.74 -1.26
N TYR A 27 1.46 5.53 -1.78
CA TYR A 27 2.16 5.08 -2.99
C TYR A 27 1.81 5.95 -4.21
N HIS A 28 0.53 6.26 -4.42
CA HIS A 28 0.10 7.14 -5.50
C HIS A 28 0.70 8.54 -5.36
N GLU A 29 0.69 9.14 -4.16
CA GLU A 29 1.31 10.43 -3.90
C GLU A 29 2.80 10.43 -4.28
N PHE A 30 3.58 9.44 -3.83
CA PHE A 30 5.01 9.37 -4.17
C PHE A 30 5.26 9.05 -5.65
N ALA A 31 4.39 8.28 -6.30
CA ALA A 31 4.49 7.94 -7.71
C ALA A 31 4.12 9.14 -8.62
N GLU A 32 3.09 9.89 -8.27
CA GLU A 32 2.64 11.09 -9.00
C GLU A 32 3.58 12.28 -8.80
N GLU A 33 4.17 12.44 -7.61
CA GLU A 33 5.23 13.42 -7.36
C GLU A 33 6.43 13.20 -8.29
N GLN A 34 6.82 11.94 -8.55
CA GLN A 34 7.87 11.64 -9.53
C GLN A 34 7.49 11.99 -10.97
N ALA A 35 6.21 11.83 -11.35
CA ALA A 35 5.74 12.08 -12.71
C ALA A 35 5.50 13.57 -13.01
N THR A 36 5.20 14.36 -11.98
CA THR A 36 4.83 15.78 -12.11
C THR A 36 5.90 16.74 -11.66
N ALA A 37 6.95 16.29 -10.98
CA ALA A 37 8.16 17.07 -10.72
C ALA A 37 8.71 17.52 -12.08
N PRO A 38 8.45 18.77 -12.49
CA PRO A 38 8.87 19.18 -13.80
C PRO A 38 10.39 19.30 -13.72
N ASP A 39 11.05 19.01 -14.83
CA ASP A 39 12.42 19.46 -15.12
C ASP A 39 12.58 21.01 -15.05
N THR A 40 11.70 21.73 -14.36
CA THR A 40 11.78 23.16 -14.01
C THR A 40 12.88 23.48 -13.00
N GLU A 41 13.65 22.50 -12.53
CA GLU A 41 14.95 22.74 -11.92
C GLU A 41 16.01 23.03 -13.00
N GLU A 42 15.89 24.17 -13.68
CA GLU A 42 17.00 24.71 -14.50
C GLU A 42 18.17 25.18 -13.61
N THR A 43 18.05 25.07 -12.27
CA THR A 43 18.98 25.61 -11.28
C THR A 43 19.56 24.60 -10.29
N LEU A 44 19.07 23.35 -10.22
CA LEU A 44 19.67 22.36 -9.30
C LEU A 44 20.81 21.58 -9.95
N LYS A 45 21.89 21.46 -9.17
CA LYS A 45 23.07 20.68 -9.53
C LYS A 45 22.67 19.22 -9.71
N LYS A 46 23.31 18.53 -10.65
CA LYS A 46 23.09 17.11 -10.96
C LYS A 46 23.07 16.22 -9.72
N ASP A 47 23.89 16.53 -8.72
CA ASP A 47 23.99 15.77 -7.47
C ASP A 47 22.74 15.92 -6.58
N ASP A 48 22.06 17.07 -6.61
CA ASP A 48 20.84 17.30 -5.83
C ASP A 48 19.63 16.64 -6.51
N LYS A 49 19.58 16.64 -7.85
CA LYS A 49 18.58 15.86 -8.63
C LYS A 49 18.63 14.37 -8.30
N ALA A 50 19.84 13.79 -8.24
CA ALA A 50 20.02 12.38 -7.93
C ALA A 50 19.58 12.02 -6.50
N LYS A 51 19.80 12.93 -5.52
CA LYS A 51 19.35 12.73 -4.14
C LYS A 51 17.82 12.77 -4.04
N THR A 52 17.19 13.74 -4.69
CA THR A 52 15.72 13.87 -4.72
C THR A 52 15.09 12.65 -5.38
N PHE A 53 15.57 12.25 -6.56
CA PHE A 53 15.10 11.04 -7.24
C PHE A 53 15.24 9.78 -6.36
N LYS A 54 16.42 9.58 -5.75
CA LYS A 54 16.64 8.44 -4.84
C LYS A 54 15.68 8.46 -3.65
N ALA A 55 15.44 9.62 -3.05
CA ALA A 55 14.54 9.74 -1.90
C ALA A 55 13.09 9.39 -2.26
N HIS A 56 12.57 9.90 -3.40
CA HIS A 56 11.22 9.53 -3.86
C HIS A 56 11.12 8.06 -4.25
N HIS A 57 12.13 7.52 -4.92
CA HIS A 57 12.15 6.11 -5.30
C HIS A 57 12.22 5.18 -4.08
N ASP A 58 13.01 5.54 -3.05
CA ASP A 58 13.06 4.83 -1.78
C ASP A 58 11.69 4.92 -1.06
N ALA A 59 11.01 6.08 -1.10
CA ALA A 59 9.67 6.24 -0.53
C ALA A 59 8.61 5.36 -1.23
N CYS A 60 8.61 5.31 -2.57
CA CYS A 60 7.76 4.39 -3.34
C CYS A 60 8.01 2.92 -2.95
N LYS A 61 9.27 2.51 -2.81
CA LYS A 61 9.63 1.15 -2.39
C LYS A 61 9.09 0.82 -0.99
N VAL A 62 9.22 1.75 -0.06
CA VAL A 62 8.71 1.58 1.31
C VAL A 62 7.18 1.47 1.30
N ALA A 63 6.48 2.30 0.53
CA ALA A 63 5.03 2.22 0.39
C ALA A 63 4.60 0.85 -0.17
N LEU A 64 5.25 0.36 -1.23
CA LEU A 64 4.98 -0.98 -1.76
C LEU A 64 5.26 -2.09 -0.74
N ALA A 65 6.34 -1.98 0.05
CA ALA A 65 6.62 -2.95 1.11
C ALA A 65 5.54 -2.95 2.21
N HIS A 66 5.00 -1.79 2.56
CA HIS A 66 3.86 -1.68 3.48
C HIS A 66 2.59 -2.32 2.91
N ILE A 67 2.29 -2.08 1.63
CA ILE A 67 1.14 -2.70 0.95
C ILE A 67 1.25 -4.23 1.00
N GLN A 68 2.43 -4.78 0.69
CA GLN A 68 2.68 -6.23 0.75
C GLN A 68 2.48 -6.78 2.16
N LEU A 69 3.02 -6.11 3.18
CA LEU A 69 2.86 -6.52 4.58
C LEU A 69 1.38 -6.59 5.00
N LEU A 70 0.57 -5.61 4.59
CA LEU A 70 -0.86 -5.58 4.91
C LEU A 70 -1.64 -6.69 4.21
N ILE A 71 -1.29 -7.02 2.96
CA ILE A 71 -1.88 -8.17 2.25
C ILE A 71 -1.52 -9.48 2.95
N ASP A 72 -0.25 -9.66 3.35
CA ASP A 72 0.18 -10.86 4.05
C ASP A 72 -0.50 -11.01 5.41
N LEU A 73 -0.74 -9.89 6.10
CA LEU A 73 -1.53 -9.86 7.34
C LEU A 73 -2.99 -10.26 7.10
N ALA A 74 -3.61 -9.78 6.01
CA ALA A 74 -4.97 -10.17 5.64
C ALA A 74 -5.06 -11.67 5.34
N LYS A 75 -4.09 -12.21 4.60
CA LYS A 75 -3.98 -13.65 4.29
C LYS A 75 -3.79 -14.49 5.55
N TRP A 76 -2.92 -14.04 6.45
CA TRP A 76 -2.69 -14.71 7.72
C TRP A 76 -3.93 -14.71 8.63
N ALA A 77 -4.68 -13.61 8.62
CA ALA A 77 -5.93 -13.49 9.37
C ALA A 77 -7.13 -14.13 8.65
N ASP A 78 -6.94 -14.74 7.48
CA ASP A 78 -7.99 -15.33 6.64
C ASP A 78 -9.16 -14.33 6.42
N LEU A 79 -8.81 -13.14 5.93
CA LEU A 79 -9.74 -12.04 5.65
C LEU A 79 -9.82 -11.76 4.13
N PRO A 80 -10.99 -11.32 3.62
CA PRO A 80 -12.23 -11.00 4.35
C PRO A 80 -13.01 -12.24 4.83
N ASP A 81 -13.60 -12.18 6.02
CA ASP A 81 -14.29 -13.31 6.67
C ASP A 81 -15.82 -13.05 6.85
N PRO A 82 -16.72 -13.87 6.26
CA PRO A 82 -18.17 -13.75 6.42
C PRO A 82 -18.69 -13.88 7.86
N GLU A 83 -17.92 -14.47 8.76
CA GLU A 83 -18.30 -14.61 10.18
C GLU A 83 -17.93 -13.37 11.01
N ILE A 84 -17.03 -12.52 10.51
CA ILE A 84 -16.50 -11.35 11.22
C ILE A 84 -17.08 -10.04 10.67
N GLU A 85 -17.28 -9.98 9.35
CA GLU A 85 -17.59 -8.76 8.63
C GLU A 85 -18.93 -8.87 7.90
N ASP A 86 -19.72 -7.79 7.91
CA ASP A 86 -20.92 -7.69 7.07
C ASP A 86 -20.57 -7.64 5.58
N GLU A 87 -21.55 -7.87 4.70
CA GLU A 87 -21.34 -7.91 3.26
C GLU A 87 -20.69 -6.63 2.69
N VAL A 88 -21.03 -5.44 3.21
CA VAL A 88 -20.47 -4.18 2.72
C VAL A 88 -19.00 -4.07 3.10
N SER A 89 -18.66 -4.35 4.37
CA SER A 89 -17.28 -4.33 4.86
C SER A 89 -16.39 -5.34 4.13
N ARG A 90 -16.90 -6.56 3.86
CA ARG A 90 -16.17 -7.58 3.11
C ARG A 90 -15.89 -7.18 1.67
N ASN A 91 -16.91 -6.65 0.99
CA ASN A 91 -16.76 -6.19 -0.39
C ASN A 91 -15.76 -5.03 -0.49
N LEU A 92 -15.78 -4.12 0.49
CA LEU A 92 -14.79 -3.04 0.60
C LEU A 92 -13.38 -3.59 0.79
N LEU A 93 -13.17 -4.46 1.79
CA LEU A 93 -11.85 -5.03 2.08
C LEU A 93 -11.33 -5.86 0.90
N ALA A 94 -12.16 -6.67 0.26
CA ALA A 94 -11.81 -7.41 -0.96
C ALA A 94 -11.36 -6.47 -2.09
N GLY A 95 -12.08 -5.36 -2.30
CA GLY A 95 -11.73 -4.35 -3.30
C GLY A 95 -10.40 -3.64 -3.00
N LEU A 96 -10.14 -3.35 -1.73
CA LEU A 96 -8.86 -2.76 -1.29
C LEU A 96 -7.69 -3.73 -1.48
N ILE A 97 -7.85 -5.01 -1.13
CA ILE A 97 -6.84 -6.05 -1.34
C ILE A 97 -6.54 -6.20 -2.83
N GLN A 98 -7.57 -6.27 -3.69
CA GLN A 98 -7.38 -6.37 -5.13
C GLN A 98 -6.65 -5.14 -5.70
N SER A 99 -6.99 -3.94 -5.23
CA SER A 99 -6.34 -2.70 -5.65
C SER A 99 -4.87 -2.70 -5.21
N ALA A 100 -4.59 -3.07 -3.97
CA ALA A 100 -3.25 -3.22 -3.43
C ALA A 100 -2.39 -4.23 -4.21
N GLU A 101 -2.93 -5.40 -4.55
CA GLU A 101 -2.23 -6.41 -5.36
C GLU A 101 -1.88 -5.88 -6.76
N LYS A 102 -2.80 -5.13 -7.38
CA LYS A 102 -2.54 -4.48 -8.67
C LYS A 102 -1.43 -3.44 -8.60
N GLU A 103 -1.35 -2.65 -7.53
CA GLU A 103 -0.26 -1.70 -7.35
C GLU A 103 1.09 -2.38 -7.11
N LEU A 104 1.12 -3.50 -6.39
CA LEU A 104 2.33 -4.31 -6.24
C LEU A 104 2.83 -4.86 -7.58
N ASP A 105 1.92 -5.36 -8.42
CA ASP A 105 2.27 -5.86 -9.74
C ASP A 105 2.80 -4.75 -10.66
N ARG A 106 2.17 -3.57 -10.61
CA ARG A 106 2.66 -2.37 -11.32
C ARG A 106 4.05 -1.94 -10.84
N GLY A 107 4.24 -1.86 -9.53
CA GLY A 107 5.51 -1.48 -8.92
C GLY A 107 6.63 -2.47 -9.23
N ARG A 108 6.33 -3.78 -9.31
CA ARG A 108 7.29 -4.82 -9.73
C ARG A 108 7.63 -4.74 -11.21
N ALA A 109 6.66 -4.48 -12.07
CA ALA A 109 6.88 -4.34 -13.51
C ALA A 109 7.68 -3.08 -13.87
N GLY A 110 7.50 -1.98 -13.13
CA GLY A 110 8.22 -0.72 -13.35
C GLY A 110 9.67 -0.68 -12.82
N ASN A 111 10.08 -1.65 -12.00
CA ASN A 111 11.41 -1.69 -11.36
C ASN A 111 12.45 -2.52 -12.15
N GLY A 112 12.11 -2.92 -13.38
CA GLY A 112 12.89 -3.84 -14.22
C GLY A 112 13.54 -3.22 -15.47
N ASP A 113 13.58 -1.88 -15.58
CA ASP A 113 14.26 -1.16 -16.66
C ASP A 113 15.63 -0.61 -16.20
#